data_AF-A0AA88PXU8-F1
#
_entry.id   AF-A0AA88PXU8-F1
#
_cell.length_a   1.000
_cell.length_b   1.000
_cell.length_c   1.000
_cell.angle_alpha   90.00
_cell.angle_beta   90.00
_cell.angle_gamma   90.00
#
_symmetry.space_group_name_H-M   'P 1'
#
loop_
_entity.id
_entity.type
_entity.pdbx_description
1 polymer ?
#
loop_
_entity_poly.entity_id
_entity_poly.type
_entity_poly.pdbx_seq_one_letter_code
_entity_poly.pdbx_strand_id
1 'polypeptide(L)'
;MNGIIPRSKAKGTDICATENWNYIIRSDLGCYMQTSDLNKGSDISICHLHPACQNGDHYIADNKGYFHIIKGNSCRKVSDLSTDSDAEVYSLHPSCQGGDHYLSTFHCFYIIFQEKGTLRVTTDMKRDSDAKEHTLDPEYRDGLYYWQLQLKDSLHMYAILQSFLPSGCYFSFLKPTCEWGVEYYTVFAGKCYSVHPDVLNFLPGGLSVTKEYGGSHVSTKSELWNKATEEEELLTFELKPKESLYLWQHKLCLGEESVLFCRHLKITNEPNPPTEALLPSAQP
;
A
#
# COMPACT_ATOMS: atom_id res chain seq x y z
N MET A 1 -18.97 -3.39 8.32
CA MET A 1 -17.86 -4.30 7.98
C MET A 1 -16.76 -3.96 8.93
N ASN A 2 -16.41 -4.89 9.81
CA ASN A 2 -15.33 -4.71 10.78
C ASN A 2 -14.17 -5.52 10.25
N GLY A 3 -13.01 -4.88 10.08
CA GLY A 3 -11.82 -5.55 9.55
C GLY A 3 -11.18 -4.82 8.38
N ILE A 4 -9.99 -5.30 8.01
CA ILE A 4 -9.25 -4.81 6.85
C ILE A 4 -9.98 -5.25 5.58
N ILE A 5 -10.12 -4.31 4.64
CA ILE A 5 -10.70 -4.59 3.33
C ILE A 5 -9.63 -5.35 2.52
N PRO A 6 -9.95 -6.56 1.98
CA PRO A 6 -9.01 -7.32 1.16
C PRO A 6 -8.66 -6.57 -0.12
N ARG A 7 -7.46 -6.84 -0.66
CA ARG A 7 -6.98 -6.25 -1.93
C ARG A 7 -7.98 -6.37 -3.07
N SER A 8 -8.66 -7.51 -3.19
CA SER A 8 -9.70 -7.77 -4.22
C SER A 8 -10.86 -6.77 -4.19
N LYS A 9 -11.05 -6.04 -3.08
CA LYS A 9 -12.07 -4.99 -2.91
C LYS A 9 -11.46 -3.59 -2.74
N ALA A 10 -10.14 -3.48 -2.61
CA ALA A 10 -9.41 -2.25 -2.36
C ALA A 10 -8.45 -1.95 -3.53
N LYS A 11 -9.02 -1.57 -4.68
CA LYS A 11 -8.22 -1.24 -5.87
C LYS A 11 -7.23 -0.12 -5.58
N GLY A 12 -6.02 -0.24 -6.12
CA GLY A 12 -4.94 0.73 -5.90
C GLY A 12 -4.28 0.63 -4.51
N THR A 13 -4.66 -0.34 -3.67
CA THR A 13 -3.96 -0.64 -2.43
C THR A 13 -3.08 -1.88 -2.60
N ASP A 14 -1.83 -1.80 -2.17
CA ASP A 14 -0.93 -2.95 -2.13
C ASP A 14 0.10 -2.84 -1.01
N ILE A 15 0.76 -3.95 -0.68
CA ILE A 15 1.88 -3.98 0.25
C ILE A 15 3.08 -4.56 -0.48
N CYS A 16 4.22 -3.88 -0.41
CA CYS A 16 5.48 -4.41 -0.90
C CYS A 16 6.61 -4.07 0.06
N ALA A 17 7.78 -4.66 -0.11
CA ALA A 17 8.92 -4.36 0.74
C ALA A 17 10.20 -4.36 -0.08
N THR A 18 11.22 -3.67 0.42
CA THR A 18 12.62 -3.76 0.01
C THR A 18 13.42 -4.36 1.17
N GLU A 19 14.75 -4.39 1.08
CA GLU A 19 15.61 -4.83 2.19
C GLU A 19 15.35 -4.04 3.48
N ASN A 20 15.15 -2.72 3.37
CA ASN A 20 15.13 -1.82 4.54
C ASN A 20 13.74 -1.27 4.87
N TRP A 21 12.81 -1.29 3.91
CA TRP A 21 11.53 -0.61 4.03
C TRP A 21 10.37 -1.49 3.61
N ASN A 22 9.28 -1.42 4.35
CA ASN A 22 7.96 -1.90 3.95
C ASN A 22 7.16 -0.70 3.43
N TYR A 23 6.38 -0.93 2.39
CA TYR A 23 5.57 0.09 1.74
C TYR A 23 4.11 -0.36 1.74
N ILE A 24 3.22 0.54 2.13
CA ILE A 24 1.80 0.40 1.89
C ILE A 24 1.44 1.43 0.84
N ILE A 25 1.03 0.95 -0.33
CA ILE A 25 0.63 1.80 -1.44
C ILE A 25 -0.85 2.12 -1.28
N ARG A 26 -1.21 3.41 -1.36
CA ARG A 26 -2.58 3.91 -1.42
C ARG A 26 -2.71 4.76 -2.67
N SER A 27 -2.63 4.11 -3.81
CA SER A 27 -2.72 4.76 -5.11
C SER A 27 -4.07 5.43 -5.34
N ASP A 28 -5.13 4.94 -4.70
CA ASP A 28 -6.44 5.59 -4.65
C ASP A 28 -6.40 6.96 -3.97
N LEU A 29 -5.39 7.20 -3.12
CA LEU A 29 -5.12 8.49 -2.47
C LEU A 29 -3.91 9.22 -3.07
N GLY A 30 -3.26 8.66 -4.10
CA GLY A 30 -2.05 9.22 -4.70
C GLY A 30 -0.84 9.27 -3.76
N CYS A 31 -0.76 8.37 -2.77
CA CYS A 31 0.35 8.34 -1.80
C CYS A 31 0.76 6.91 -1.42
N TYR A 32 1.90 6.80 -0.76
CA TYR A 32 2.33 5.58 -0.09
C TYR A 32 2.91 5.89 1.28
N MET A 33 2.77 4.95 2.20
CA MET A 33 3.49 4.95 3.47
C MET A 33 4.73 4.07 3.31
N GLN A 34 5.84 4.49 3.88
CA GLN A 34 7.01 3.64 4.12
C GLN A 34 7.29 3.52 5.62
N THR A 35 7.76 2.35 6.06
CA THR A 35 8.14 2.08 7.46
C THR A 35 9.21 0.98 7.53
N SER A 36 10.13 1.09 8.49
CA SER A 36 11.20 0.11 8.66
C SER A 36 10.74 -1.17 9.39
N ASP A 37 9.55 -1.14 10.00
CA ASP A 37 8.98 -2.22 10.80
C ASP A 37 7.45 -2.08 10.94
N LEU A 38 6.67 -2.96 10.29
CA LEU A 38 5.20 -2.96 10.35
C LEU A 38 4.64 -3.28 11.75
N ASN A 39 5.39 -4.02 12.57
CA ASN A 39 4.98 -4.40 13.92
C ASN A 39 5.17 -3.24 14.90
N LYS A 40 6.26 -2.49 14.76
CA LYS A 40 6.60 -1.37 15.64
C LYS A 40 6.13 -0.01 15.13
N GLY A 41 5.79 0.11 13.85
CA GLY A 41 5.49 1.41 13.23
C GLY A 41 6.69 2.35 13.24
N SER A 42 7.90 1.81 13.09
CA SER A 42 9.13 2.62 13.15
C SER A 42 9.38 3.37 11.85
N ASP A 43 9.91 4.59 11.96
CA ASP A 43 10.32 5.43 10.82
C ASP A 43 9.21 5.61 9.77
N ILE A 44 7.96 5.77 10.23
CA ILE A 44 6.82 5.99 9.35
C ILE A 44 7.00 7.34 8.63
N SER A 45 6.88 7.31 7.31
CA SER A 45 6.69 8.52 6.51
C SER A 45 5.72 8.28 5.38
N ILE A 46 4.93 9.30 5.05
CA ILE A 46 3.98 9.27 3.94
C ILE A 46 4.54 10.14 2.81
N CYS A 47 4.58 9.57 1.62
CA CYS A 47 5.17 10.19 0.44
C CYS A 47 4.13 10.24 -0.69
N HIS A 48 4.25 11.23 -1.56
CA HIS A 48 3.41 11.33 -2.76
C HIS A 48 3.82 10.28 -3.79
N LEU A 49 2.83 9.67 -4.45
CA LEU A 49 3.05 8.90 -5.66
C LEU A 49 3.08 9.82 -6.86
N HIS A 50 4.09 9.66 -7.71
CA HIS A 50 4.12 10.32 -9.00
C HIS A 50 2.84 9.98 -9.79
N PRO A 51 2.22 10.93 -10.53
CA PRO A 51 0.99 10.65 -11.28
C PRO A 51 1.10 9.45 -12.24
N ALA A 52 2.26 9.22 -12.85
CA ALA A 52 2.51 8.07 -13.73
C ALA A 52 2.64 6.72 -12.98
N CYS A 53 2.92 6.78 -11.68
CA CYS A 53 3.02 5.64 -10.77
C CYS A 53 1.70 5.37 -10.04
N GLN A 54 0.62 6.08 -10.36
CA GLN A 54 -0.70 5.85 -9.80
C GLN A 54 -1.53 4.90 -10.69
N ASN A 55 -2.60 4.38 -10.12
CA ASN A 55 -3.60 3.50 -10.73
C ASN A 55 -3.04 2.18 -11.26
N GLY A 56 -1.94 1.70 -10.65
CA GLY A 56 -1.50 0.32 -10.77
C GLY A 56 -2.49 -0.65 -10.10
N ASP A 57 -2.70 -1.79 -10.74
CA ASP A 57 -3.40 -2.93 -10.19
C ASP A 57 -2.56 -3.64 -9.13
N HIS A 58 -1.23 -3.67 -9.28
CA HIS A 58 -0.30 -4.23 -8.30
C HIS A 58 0.99 -3.42 -8.20
N TYR A 59 1.62 -3.46 -7.03
CA TYR A 59 2.90 -2.83 -6.75
C TYR A 59 3.85 -3.84 -6.14
N ILE A 60 4.99 -4.03 -6.76
CA ILE A 60 6.01 -5.00 -6.35
C ILE A 60 7.30 -4.21 -6.16
N ALA A 61 8.04 -4.48 -5.09
CA ALA A 61 9.41 -4.03 -4.96
C ALA A 61 10.34 -5.23 -5.15
N ASP A 62 11.37 -5.08 -5.98
CA ASP A 62 12.37 -6.11 -6.22
C ASP A 62 13.56 -5.94 -5.28
N ASN A 63 14.45 -6.93 -5.27
CA ASN A 63 15.63 -6.91 -4.42
C ASN A 63 16.76 -5.99 -4.92
N LYS A 64 16.60 -5.37 -6.09
CA LYS A 64 17.52 -4.35 -6.61
C LYS A 64 17.04 -2.93 -6.30
N GLY A 65 15.89 -2.80 -5.62
CA GLY A 65 15.31 -1.52 -5.23
C GLY A 65 14.43 -0.90 -6.31
N TYR A 66 14.06 -1.64 -7.37
CA TYR A 66 13.08 -1.17 -8.35
C TYR A 66 11.66 -1.51 -7.91
N PHE A 67 10.74 -0.63 -8.26
CA PHE A 67 9.31 -0.84 -8.14
C PHE A 67 8.73 -1.23 -9.50
N HIS A 68 7.94 -2.30 -9.52
CA HIS A 68 7.19 -2.78 -10.67
C HIS A 68 5.71 -2.53 -10.42
N ILE A 69 5.11 -1.71 -11.27
CA ILE A 69 3.71 -1.28 -11.20
C ILE A 69 2.98 -1.99 -12.34
N ILE A 70 2.15 -2.97 -12.02
CA ILE A 70 1.36 -3.70 -13.00
C ILE A 70 0.05 -2.94 -13.24
N LYS A 71 -0.30 -2.72 -14.51
CA LYS A 71 -1.59 -2.18 -14.93
C LYS A 71 -2.09 -2.97 -16.14
N GLY A 72 -3.16 -3.72 -15.95
CA GLY A 72 -3.64 -4.74 -16.89
C GLY A 72 -2.53 -5.71 -17.24
N ASN A 73 -2.19 -5.79 -18.53
CA ASN A 73 -1.18 -6.72 -19.05
C ASN A 73 0.20 -6.06 -19.22
N SER A 74 0.38 -4.85 -18.70
CA SER A 74 1.62 -4.08 -18.79
C SER A 74 2.23 -3.86 -17.42
N CYS A 75 3.54 -3.67 -17.38
CA CYS A 75 4.28 -3.35 -16.18
C CYS A 75 5.20 -2.16 -16.46
N ARG A 76 5.16 -1.19 -15.57
CA ARG A 76 6.08 -0.06 -15.50
C ARG A 76 7.08 -0.33 -14.38
N LYS A 77 8.36 -0.22 -14.67
CA LYS A 77 9.46 -0.35 -13.70
C LYS A 77 10.09 1.02 -13.47
N VAL A 78 10.20 1.45 -12.21
CA VAL A 78 10.83 2.71 -11.77
C VAL A 78 11.75 2.44 -10.59
N SER A 79 12.78 3.26 -10.37
CA SER A 79 13.61 3.16 -9.15
C SER A 79 13.03 3.90 -7.94
N ASP A 80 12.09 4.83 -8.17
CA ASP A 80 11.48 5.65 -7.14
C ASP A 80 10.03 5.96 -7.51
N LEU A 81 9.10 5.71 -6.59
CA LEU A 81 7.66 5.91 -6.79
C LEU A 81 7.25 7.38 -6.89
N SER A 82 8.13 8.32 -6.53
CA SER A 82 7.92 9.78 -6.60
C SER A 82 8.33 10.42 -7.93
N THR A 83 8.96 9.65 -8.84
CA THR A 83 9.34 10.10 -10.19
C THR A 83 9.01 9.02 -11.25
N ASP A 84 9.12 9.39 -12.53
CA ASP A 84 8.96 8.50 -13.68
C ASP A 84 10.10 8.67 -14.71
N SER A 85 11.18 9.35 -14.32
CA SER A 85 12.26 9.76 -15.23
C SER A 85 13.05 8.59 -15.82
N ASP A 86 13.16 7.49 -15.08
CA ASP A 86 13.91 6.29 -15.44
C ASP A 86 12.98 5.12 -15.84
N ALA A 87 11.71 5.43 -16.09
CA ALA A 87 10.70 4.41 -16.26
C ALA A 87 10.92 3.53 -17.49
N GLU A 88 10.85 2.22 -17.28
CA GLU A 88 10.80 1.23 -18.34
C GLU A 88 9.42 0.58 -18.36
N VAL A 89 8.75 0.59 -19.51
CA VAL A 89 7.44 -0.07 -19.68
C VAL A 89 7.58 -1.31 -20.55
N TYR A 90 6.93 -2.40 -20.15
CA TYR A 90 6.93 -3.66 -20.89
C TYR A 90 5.62 -4.42 -20.73
N SER A 91 5.32 -5.31 -21.68
CA SER A 91 4.18 -6.23 -21.57
C SER A 91 4.56 -7.45 -20.75
N LEU A 92 3.64 -7.89 -19.89
CA LEU A 92 3.75 -9.16 -19.17
C LEU A 92 3.56 -10.32 -20.15
N HIS A 93 4.31 -11.40 -19.95
CA HIS A 93 4.05 -12.66 -20.62
C HIS A 93 2.62 -13.15 -20.30
N PRO A 94 1.88 -13.79 -21.24
CA PRO A 94 0.51 -14.25 -20.98
C PRO A 94 0.35 -15.12 -19.73
N SER A 95 1.31 -16.01 -19.44
CA SER A 95 1.29 -16.84 -18.22
C SER A 95 1.49 -16.06 -16.92
N CYS A 96 1.99 -14.82 -17.01
CA CYS A 96 2.25 -13.94 -15.87
C CYS A 96 1.15 -12.91 -15.66
N GLN A 97 0.03 -13.00 -16.39
CA GLN A 97 -1.10 -12.08 -16.30
C GLN A 97 -2.21 -12.64 -15.40
N GLY A 98 -3.03 -11.73 -14.83
CA GLY A 98 -4.24 -12.10 -14.10
C GLY A 98 -4.00 -12.77 -12.74
N GLY A 99 -2.84 -12.55 -12.12
CA GLY A 99 -2.58 -12.98 -10.75
C GLY A 99 -3.41 -12.18 -9.74
N ASP A 100 -3.80 -12.82 -8.65
CA ASP A 100 -4.50 -12.17 -7.54
C ASP A 100 -3.53 -11.34 -6.69
N HIS A 101 -2.27 -11.76 -6.58
CA HIS A 101 -1.19 -11.02 -5.93
C HIS A 101 0.14 -11.25 -6.64
N TYR A 102 1.02 -10.26 -6.58
CA TYR A 102 2.36 -10.32 -7.14
C TYR A 102 3.36 -9.82 -6.11
N LEU A 103 4.52 -10.47 -6.05
CA LEU A 103 5.62 -10.05 -5.19
C LEU A 103 6.95 -10.51 -5.81
N SER A 104 8.07 -10.01 -5.32
CA SER A 104 9.40 -10.45 -5.73
C SER A 104 10.16 -10.99 -4.53
N THR A 105 11.07 -11.94 -4.70
CA THR A 105 12.06 -12.30 -3.68
C THR A 105 13.14 -13.16 -4.33
N PHE A 106 14.38 -13.06 -3.87
CA PHE A 106 15.54 -13.79 -4.40
C PHE A 106 15.68 -13.74 -5.94
N HIS A 107 15.48 -12.56 -6.55
CA HIS A 107 15.49 -12.34 -8.00
C HIS A 107 14.40 -13.06 -8.80
N CYS A 108 13.41 -13.64 -8.13
CA CYS A 108 12.23 -14.22 -8.75
C CYS A 108 11.01 -13.32 -8.50
N PHE A 109 10.04 -13.43 -9.38
CA PHE A 109 8.68 -12.93 -9.22
C PHE A 109 7.76 -14.10 -8.89
N TYR A 110 6.86 -13.86 -7.96
CA TYR A 110 5.88 -14.81 -7.49
C TYR A 110 4.49 -14.26 -7.81
N ILE A 111 3.65 -15.10 -8.39
CA ILE A 111 2.30 -14.75 -8.83
C ILE A 111 1.36 -15.74 -8.16
N ILE A 112 0.53 -15.22 -7.27
CA ILE A 112 -0.46 -16.02 -6.55
C ILE A 112 -1.77 -15.99 -7.32
N PHE A 113 -2.32 -17.16 -7.61
CA PHE A 113 -3.69 -17.34 -8.08
C PHE A 113 -4.49 -17.99 -6.96
N GLN A 114 -5.12 -17.17 -6.10
CA GLN A 114 -5.79 -17.59 -4.87
C GLN A 114 -6.91 -18.60 -5.16
N GLU A 115 -7.78 -18.33 -6.14
CA GLU A 115 -8.90 -19.23 -6.48
C GLU A 115 -8.41 -20.58 -7.02
N LYS A 116 -7.31 -20.57 -7.80
CA LYS A 116 -6.69 -21.80 -8.30
C LYS A 116 -5.89 -22.53 -7.22
N GLY A 117 -5.52 -21.83 -6.15
CA GLY A 117 -4.63 -22.35 -5.11
C GLY A 117 -3.23 -22.65 -5.65
N THR A 118 -2.73 -21.86 -6.61
CA THR A 118 -1.41 -22.04 -7.22
C THR A 118 -0.52 -20.82 -7.03
N LEU A 119 0.77 -21.08 -6.99
CA LEU A 119 1.85 -20.11 -6.91
C LEU A 119 2.77 -20.32 -8.11
N ARG A 120 2.82 -19.35 -9.02
CA ARG A 120 3.77 -19.35 -10.13
C ARG A 120 5.01 -18.56 -9.74
N VAL A 121 6.18 -19.08 -10.10
CA VAL A 121 7.49 -18.44 -9.88
C VAL A 121 8.17 -18.27 -11.22
N THR A 122 8.75 -17.11 -11.50
CA THR A 122 9.52 -16.84 -12.72
C THR A 122 10.65 -15.84 -12.45
N THR A 123 11.75 -15.91 -13.20
CA THR A 123 12.86 -14.94 -13.10
C THR A 123 12.64 -13.67 -13.94
N ASP A 124 11.74 -13.71 -14.93
CA ASP A 124 11.44 -12.57 -15.81
C ASP A 124 9.97 -12.61 -16.24
N MET A 125 9.16 -11.68 -15.73
CA MET A 125 7.73 -11.58 -16.09
C MET A 125 7.47 -11.21 -17.56
N LYS A 126 8.48 -10.74 -18.32
CA LYS A 126 8.37 -10.47 -19.77
C LYS A 126 8.36 -11.75 -20.59
N ARG A 127 9.12 -12.75 -20.14
CA ARG A 127 9.44 -13.98 -20.89
C ARG A 127 8.99 -15.25 -20.19
N ASP A 128 8.52 -15.14 -18.95
CA ASP A 128 8.16 -16.27 -18.10
C ASP A 128 9.33 -17.27 -17.97
N SER A 129 10.53 -16.72 -17.81
CA SER A 129 11.78 -17.50 -17.76
C SER A 129 11.88 -18.32 -16.48
N ASP A 130 12.51 -19.50 -16.61
CA ASP A 130 12.74 -20.48 -15.53
C ASP A 130 11.50 -20.84 -14.71
N ALA A 131 10.32 -20.75 -15.34
CA ALA A 131 9.09 -20.72 -14.60
C ALA A 131 8.71 -22.07 -14.00
N LYS A 132 8.17 -22.02 -12.78
CA LYS A 132 7.67 -23.18 -12.04
C LYS A 132 6.30 -22.84 -11.46
N GLU A 133 5.47 -23.86 -11.35
CA GLU A 133 4.19 -23.74 -10.67
C GLU A 133 4.18 -24.68 -9.47
N HIS A 134 3.73 -24.16 -8.33
CA HIS A 134 3.64 -24.85 -7.06
C HIS A 134 2.20 -24.78 -6.55
N THR A 135 1.79 -25.78 -5.78
CA THR A 135 0.54 -25.70 -5.02
C THR A 135 0.72 -24.70 -3.87
N LEU A 136 -0.19 -23.73 -3.77
CA LEU A 136 -0.26 -22.86 -2.61
C LEU A 136 -0.92 -23.62 -1.47
N ASP A 137 -0.21 -23.70 -0.34
CA ASP A 137 -0.69 -24.33 0.88
C ASP A 137 -2.06 -23.73 1.26
N PRO A 138 -3.08 -24.56 1.56
CA PRO A 138 -4.38 -24.09 2.00
C PRO A 138 -4.33 -23.05 3.14
N GLU A 139 -3.36 -23.15 4.06
CA GLU A 139 -3.20 -22.21 5.17
C GLU A 139 -2.83 -20.79 4.74
N TYR A 140 -2.33 -20.62 3.51
CA TYR A 140 -1.88 -19.32 2.99
C TYR A 140 -2.87 -18.72 1.99
N ARG A 141 -4.03 -19.34 1.75
CA ARG A 141 -4.95 -18.92 0.67
C ARG A 141 -5.84 -17.74 1.04
N ASP A 142 -6.07 -17.51 2.32
CA ASP A 142 -6.99 -16.49 2.82
C ASP A 142 -6.32 -15.15 3.14
N GLY A 143 -5.03 -15.00 2.80
CA GLY A 143 -4.30 -13.75 2.96
C GLY A 143 -4.95 -12.58 2.23
N LEU A 144 -5.00 -11.44 2.90
CA LEU A 144 -5.62 -10.21 2.39
C LEU A 144 -4.67 -9.43 1.47
N TYR A 145 -3.37 -9.45 1.80
CA TYR A 145 -2.26 -8.80 1.10
C TYR A 145 -1.01 -9.69 1.26
N TYR A 146 -0.18 -9.80 0.22
CA TYR A 146 1.04 -10.62 0.22
C TYR A 146 2.22 -9.78 -0.23
N TRP A 147 3.34 -9.90 0.46
CA TRP A 147 4.56 -9.16 0.11
C TRP A 147 5.82 -9.94 0.45
N GLN A 148 6.94 -9.46 -0.06
CA GLN A 148 8.22 -10.10 0.15
C GLN A 148 8.68 -10.07 1.60
N LEU A 149 9.39 -11.10 2.04
CA LEU A 149 10.01 -11.11 3.35
C LEU A 149 11.16 -10.09 3.42
N GLN A 150 11.16 -9.27 4.47
CA GLN A 150 12.28 -8.39 4.78
C GLN A 150 13.42 -9.21 5.43
N LEU A 151 14.50 -9.45 4.67
CA LEU A 151 15.70 -10.12 5.17
C LEU A 151 16.75 -9.07 5.51
N LYS A 152 16.87 -8.71 6.79
CA LYS A 152 17.79 -7.65 7.27
C LYS A 152 19.27 -8.08 7.31
N ASP A 153 19.59 -9.36 7.09
CA ASP A 153 20.95 -9.89 7.20
C ASP A 153 21.35 -10.78 6.01
N SER A 154 22.48 -10.44 5.38
CA SER A 154 23.09 -11.17 4.26
C SER A 154 23.60 -12.58 4.63
N LEU A 155 23.85 -12.86 5.92
CA LEU A 155 24.24 -14.19 6.40
C LEU A 155 23.07 -15.18 6.39
N HIS A 156 21.86 -14.71 6.71
CA HIS A 156 20.63 -15.50 6.61
C HIS A 156 20.30 -15.84 5.14
N MET A 157 20.58 -14.91 4.22
CA MET A 157 20.43 -15.13 2.77
C MET A 157 21.27 -16.32 2.29
N TYR A 158 22.53 -16.44 2.73
CA TYR A 158 23.42 -17.55 2.32
C TYR A 158 22.95 -18.92 2.85
N ALA A 159 22.44 -18.97 4.09
CA ALA A 159 21.89 -20.20 4.66
C ALA A 159 20.57 -20.63 3.98
N ILE A 160 19.74 -19.66 3.57
CA ILE A 160 18.48 -19.90 2.84
C ILE A 160 18.75 -20.39 1.42
N LEU A 161 19.70 -19.78 0.72
CA LEU A 161 20.12 -20.20 -0.63
C LEU A 161 20.67 -21.65 -0.64
N GLN A 162 21.33 -22.09 0.44
CA GLN A 162 21.81 -23.47 0.57
C GLN A 162 20.73 -24.49 0.98
N SER A 163 19.64 -24.05 1.60
CA SER A 163 18.61 -24.94 2.15
C SER A 163 17.43 -25.19 1.21
N PHE A 164 17.40 -24.57 0.01
CA PHE A 164 16.47 -24.80 -1.10
C PHE A 164 15.19 -25.51 -0.63
N LEU A 165 14.39 -24.81 0.17
CA LEU A 165 13.21 -25.42 0.76
C LEU A 165 12.35 -25.96 -0.40
N PRO A 166 11.94 -27.23 -0.39
CA PRO A 166 11.15 -27.81 -1.48
C PRO A 166 9.79 -27.10 -1.67
N SER A 167 9.38 -26.25 -0.73
CA SER A 167 8.18 -25.43 -0.76
C SER A 167 8.34 -24.01 -1.34
N GLY A 168 9.57 -23.47 -1.51
CA GLY A 168 9.84 -22.25 -2.30
C GLY A 168 9.17 -20.92 -1.90
N CYS A 169 8.41 -20.86 -0.81
CA CYS A 169 7.56 -19.72 -0.42
C CYS A 169 8.27 -18.78 0.58
N TYR A 170 8.75 -17.62 0.12
CA TYR A 170 9.42 -16.63 0.98
C TYR A 170 8.66 -15.29 1.01
N PHE A 171 7.50 -15.32 1.64
CA PHE A 171 6.63 -14.15 1.71
C PHE A 171 5.97 -14.00 3.08
N SER A 172 5.45 -12.80 3.28
CA SER A 172 4.57 -12.45 4.38
C SER A 172 3.18 -12.18 3.83
N PHE A 173 2.17 -12.39 4.65
CA PHE A 173 0.81 -11.99 4.28
C PHE A 173 0.02 -11.50 5.48
N LEU A 174 -0.87 -10.55 5.23
CA LEU A 174 -1.80 -10.03 6.21
C LEU A 174 -2.97 -11.00 6.35
N LYS A 175 -3.23 -11.45 7.58
CA LYS A 175 -4.33 -12.39 7.85
C LYS A 175 -5.66 -11.66 7.92
N PRO A 176 -6.79 -12.33 7.65
CA PRO A 176 -8.10 -11.88 8.11
C PRO A 176 -8.06 -11.60 9.62
N THR A 177 -8.80 -10.57 10.06
CA THR A 177 -8.88 -10.19 11.48
C THR A 177 -9.33 -11.39 12.32
N CYS A 178 -8.59 -11.67 13.39
CA CYS A 178 -8.93 -12.71 14.36
C CYS A 178 -9.34 -12.08 15.70
N GLU A 179 -9.65 -12.90 16.71
CA GLU A 179 -10.03 -12.42 18.04
C GLU A 179 -8.97 -11.52 18.70
N TRP A 180 -7.69 -11.68 18.31
CA TRP A 180 -6.54 -10.93 18.81
C TRP A 180 -6.22 -9.66 17.98
N GLY A 181 -7.04 -9.35 16.97
CA GLY A 181 -6.88 -8.20 16.09
C GLY A 181 -6.31 -8.56 14.72
N VAL A 182 -5.61 -7.60 14.10
CA VAL A 182 -5.01 -7.79 12.78
C VAL A 182 -3.54 -8.16 12.92
N GLU A 183 -3.17 -9.28 12.32
CA GLU A 183 -1.82 -9.84 12.35
C GLU A 183 -1.33 -10.10 10.92
N TYR A 184 -0.01 -10.14 10.76
CA TYR A 184 0.61 -10.71 9.57
C TYR A 184 1.45 -11.93 9.92
N TYR A 185 1.47 -12.90 9.02
CA TYR A 185 2.27 -14.12 9.14
C TYR A 185 3.46 -14.06 8.19
N THR A 186 4.61 -14.51 8.68
CA THR A 186 5.82 -14.68 7.87
C THR A 186 6.04 -16.16 7.63
N VAL A 187 5.93 -16.61 6.38
CA VAL A 187 5.96 -18.05 6.05
C VAL A 187 7.31 -18.66 6.43
N PHE A 188 8.40 -17.95 6.15
CA PHE A 188 9.75 -18.44 6.46
C PHE A 188 10.02 -18.57 7.96
N ALA A 189 9.63 -17.58 8.76
CA ALA A 189 9.89 -17.62 10.21
C ALA A 189 8.84 -18.44 10.97
N GLY A 190 7.73 -18.78 10.33
CA GLY A 190 6.63 -19.52 10.94
C GLY A 190 5.93 -18.74 12.06
N LYS A 191 5.90 -17.41 11.97
CA LYS A 191 5.47 -16.52 13.08
C LYS A 191 4.44 -15.50 12.65
N CYS A 192 3.47 -15.26 13.54
CA CYS A 192 2.55 -14.13 13.50
C CYS A 192 3.14 -12.91 14.23
N TYR A 193 2.81 -11.74 13.74
CA TYR A 193 3.15 -10.45 14.34
C TYR A 193 1.91 -9.56 14.31
N SER A 194 1.70 -8.79 15.38
CA SER A 194 0.72 -7.70 15.34
C SER A 194 1.17 -6.61 14.37
N VAL A 195 0.24 -5.79 13.89
CA VAL A 195 0.54 -4.61 13.07
C VAL A 195 0.35 -3.36 13.92
N HIS A 196 1.28 -2.40 13.80
CA HIS A 196 1.17 -1.13 14.51
C HIS A 196 -0.12 -0.38 14.14
N PRO A 197 -0.82 0.28 15.09
CA PRO A 197 -2.08 0.98 14.80
C PRO A 197 -2.00 2.00 13.66
N ASP A 198 -0.91 2.76 13.54
CA ASP A 198 -0.77 3.76 12.46
C ASP A 198 -0.59 3.12 11.09
N VAL A 199 0.11 1.98 11.04
CA VAL A 199 0.23 1.16 9.83
C VAL A 199 -1.14 0.58 9.46
N LEU A 200 -1.88 0.06 10.45
CA LEU A 200 -3.24 -0.42 10.24
C LEU A 200 -4.17 0.67 9.73
N ASN A 201 -4.16 1.85 10.35
CA ASN A 201 -5.02 2.99 9.99
C ASN A 201 -4.83 3.45 8.55
N PHE A 202 -3.66 3.20 7.97
CA PHE A 202 -3.36 3.52 6.58
C PHE A 202 -3.98 2.52 5.58
N LEU A 203 -4.30 1.30 6.02
CA LEU A 203 -5.01 0.31 5.21
C LEU A 203 -6.51 0.62 5.12
N PRO A 204 -7.15 0.33 3.98
CA PRO A 204 -8.60 0.42 3.86
C PRO A 204 -9.31 -0.46 4.89
N GLY A 205 -10.20 0.13 5.68
CA GLY A 205 -10.88 -0.53 6.81
C GLY A 205 -10.11 -0.50 8.14
N GLY A 206 -8.85 -0.11 8.15
CA GLY A 206 -8.01 -0.07 9.35
C GLY A 206 -8.55 0.78 10.50
N LEU A 207 -9.09 1.95 10.19
CA LEU A 207 -9.72 2.84 11.18
C LEU A 207 -10.92 2.19 11.89
N SER A 208 -11.63 1.27 11.25
CA SER A 208 -12.73 0.54 11.90
C SER A 208 -12.19 -0.45 12.94
N VAL A 209 -11.04 -1.06 12.65
CA VAL A 209 -10.39 -2.00 13.56
C VAL A 209 -9.85 -1.26 14.79
N THR A 210 -9.06 -0.20 14.60
CA THR A 210 -8.43 0.51 15.72
C THR A 210 -9.44 1.23 16.63
N LYS A 211 -10.58 1.68 16.09
CA LYS A 211 -11.67 2.26 16.90
C LYS A 211 -12.39 1.23 17.78
N GLU A 212 -12.52 -0.02 17.35
CA GLU A 212 -13.15 -1.07 18.16
C GLU A 212 -12.29 -1.51 19.34
N TYR A 213 -10.96 -1.34 19.26
CA TYR A 213 -10.02 -1.77 20.29
C TYR A 213 -9.42 -0.65 21.17
N GLY A 214 -9.77 0.64 20.96
CA GLY A 214 -9.02 1.70 21.67
C GLY A 214 -9.56 3.13 21.60
N GLY A 215 -10.84 3.35 21.89
CA GLY A 215 -11.43 4.70 22.08
C GLY A 215 -10.86 5.55 23.24
N SER A 216 -9.64 5.28 23.73
CA SER A 216 -9.06 6.02 24.87
C SER A 216 -7.53 6.24 24.82
N HIS A 217 -6.82 5.76 23.81
CA HIS A 217 -5.35 5.76 23.82
C HIS A 217 -4.65 6.16 22.49
N VAL A 218 -5.25 7.05 21.70
CA VAL A 218 -4.44 7.80 20.71
C VAL A 218 -3.67 8.88 21.48
N SER A 219 -2.39 8.61 21.77
CA SER A 219 -1.48 9.63 22.28
C SER A 219 -1.17 10.60 21.14
N THR A 220 -1.83 11.75 21.11
CA THR A 220 -1.52 12.88 20.21
C THR A 220 -0.22 13.60 20.59
N LYS A 221 0.52 13.10 21.59
CA LYS A 221 1.79 13.69 22.00
C LYS A 221 2.94 13.06 21.22
N SER A 222 3.52 13.89 20.35
CA SER A 222 4.79 13.74 19.63
C SER A 222 4.76 13.06 18.26
N GLU A 223 4.26 13.79 17.26
CA GLU A 223 4.90 13.78 15.94
C GLU A 223 5.34 15.21 15.62
N LEU A 224 6.65 15.41 15.49
CA LEU A 224 7.22 16.66 15.00
C LEU A 224 7.18 16.64 13.48
N TRP A 225 6.12 17.22 12.91
CA TRP A 225 5.96 17.43 11.47
C TRP A 225 6.91 18.53 10.99
N ASN A 226 8.17 18.18 10.73
CA ASN A 226 9.22 19.14 10.41
C ASN A 226 9.10 19.79 9.02
N LYS A 227 8.13 19.39 8.19
CA LYS A 227 7.86 19.98 6.87
C LYS A 227 6.36 19.98 6.57
N ALA A 228 5.62 20.86 7.24
CA ALA A 228 4.39 21.38 6.64
C ALA A 228 4.79 22.14 5.38
N THR A 229 4.21 21.78 4.23
CA THR A 229 4.33 22.58 3.01
C THR A 229 3.10 23.47 2.98
N GLU A 230 3.29 24.76 3.21
CA GLU A 230 2.24 25.76 3.06
C GLU A 230 2.15 26.11 1.57
N GLU A 231 1.07 25.69 0.92
CA GLU A 231 0.71 26.17 -0.42
C GLU A 231 -0.26 27.34 -0.26
N GLU A 232 0.13 28.53 -0.76
CA GLU A 232 -0.73 29.71 -0.79
C GLU A 232 -1.35 29.89 -2.18
N GLU A 233 -2.66 30.11 -2.25
CA GLU A 233 -3.39 30.44 -3.48
C GLU A 233 -4.11 31.79 -3.31
N LEU A 234 -3.88 32.73 -4.25
CA LEU A 234 -4.55 34.03 -4.24
C LEU A 234 -5.89 33.92 -4.97
N LEU A 235 -6.99 34.12 -4.23
CA LEU A 235 -8.33 34.15 -4.80
C LEU A 235 -8.87 35.58 -4.83
N THR A 236 -9.40 36.01 -5.97
CA THR A 236 -9.98 37.35 -6.16
C THR A 236 -11.47 37.24 -6.50
N PHE A 237 -12.32 37.97 -5.78
CA PHE A 237 -13.78 37.98 -6.00
C PHE A 237 -14.32 39.41 -5.95
N GLU A 238 -15.36 39.68 -6.73
CA GLU A 238 -16.17 40.89 -6.64
C GLU A 238 -17.55 40.53 -6.06
N LEU A 239 -17.90 41.14 -4.92
CA LEU A 239 -19.20 40.94 -4.27
C LEU A 239 -20.03 42.21 -4.34
N LYS A 240 -21.30 42.07 -4.69
CA LYS A 240 -22.25 43.19 -4.65
C LYS A 240 -22.77 43.39 -3.23
N PRO A 241 -23.33 44.58 -2.92
CA PRO A 241 -23.95 44.82 -1.62
C PRO A 241 -25.01 43.75 -1.30
N LYS A 242 -24.92 43.15 -0.11
CA LYS A 242 -25.80 42.09 0.42
C LYS A 242 -25.61 40.68 -0.19
N GLU A 243 -24.52 40.45 -0.92
CA GLU A 243 -24.11 39.09 -1.31
C GLU A 243 -23.17 38.46 -0.27
N SER A 244 -23.25 37.15 -0.13
CA SER A 244 -22.37 36.34 0.73
C SER A 244 -21.69 35.27 -0.08
N LEU A 245 -20.40 35.05 0.19
CA LEU A 245 -19.60 33.97 -0.37
C LEU A 245 -19.22 33.00 0.74
N TYR A 246 -19.33 31.70 0.48
CA TYR A 246 -18.97 30.65 1.41
C TYR A 246 -17.81 29.83 0.84
N LEU A 247 -16.80 29.60 1.69
CA LEU A 247 -15.61 28.84 1.36
C LEU A 247 -15.63 27.52 2.12
N TRP A 248 -15.57 26.40 1.41
CA TRP A 248 -15.57 25.06 1.99
C TRP A 248 -14.26 24.35 1.66
N GLN A 249 -13.57 23.89 2.70
CA GLN A 249 -12.37 23.07 2.58
C GLN A 249 -12.54 21.83 3.45
N HIS A 250 -12.28 20.65 2.88
CA HIS A 250 -12.28 19.42 3.66
C HIS A 250 -11.02 19.33 4.51
N LYS A 251 -11.25 18.90 5.74
CA LYS A 251 -10.24 18.82 6.78
C LYS A 251 -10.19 17.38 7.27
N LEU A 252 -9.03 16.75 7.11
CA LEU A 252 -8.73 15.41 7.63
C LEU A 252 -8.05 15.59 8.99
N CYS A 253 -8.71 15.10 10.04
CA CYS A 253 -8.21 15.17 11.42
C CYS A 253 -7.93 13.77 11.97
N LEU A 254 -6.89 13.66 12.79
CA LEU A 254 -6.63 12.53 13.68
C LEU A 254 -6.76 13.06 15.12
N GLY A 255 -7.91 12.86 15.76
CA GLY A 255 -8.19 13.42 17.09
C GLY A 255 -8.71 14.86 17.07
N GLU A 256 -8.53 15.60 18.17
CA GLU A 256 -8.97 17.00 18.32
C GLU A 256 -8.11 17.97 17.51
N GLU A 257 -6.87 17.57 17.20
CA GLU A 257 -5.98 18.35 16.35
C GLU A 257 -6.09 17.92 14.90
N SER A 258 -5.91 18.92 14.04
CA SER A 258 -6.10 18.76 12.63
C SER A 258 -4.81 18.66 11.87
N VAL A 259 -4.74 17.64 11.02
CA VAL A 259 -3.47 17.12 10.52
C VAL A 259 -3.31 17.39 9.03
N LEU A 260 -4.41 17.39 8.25
CA LEU A 260 -4.34 17.54 6.80
C LEU A 260 -5.50 18.39 6.25
N PHE A 261 -5.19 19.39 5.44
CA PHE A 261 -6.18 20.08 4.61
C PHE A 261 -6.22 19.42 3.23
N CYS A 262 -7.40 19.01 2.77
CA CYS A 262 -7.57 18.50 1.42
C CYS A 262 -7.34 19.64 0.40
N ARG A 263 -6.68 19.34 -0.72
CA ARG A 263 -6.43 20.29 -1.81
C ARG A 263 -7.71 20.81 -2.49
N HIS A 264 -8.84 20.13 -2.36
CA HIS A 264 -10.08 20.54 -2.99
C HIS A 264 -10.80 21.63 -2.19
N LEU A 265 -10.78 22.84 -2.74
CA LEU A 265 -11.51 24.02 -2.27
C LEU A 265 -12.80 24.19 -3.08
N LYS A 266 -13.94 24.37 -2.42
CA LYS A 266 -15.22 24.66 -3.09
C LYS A 266 -15.77 25.99 -2.61
N ILE A 267 -16.06 26.86 -3.57
CA ILE A 267 -16.60 28.20 -3.35
C ILE A 267 -18.06 28.19 -3.79
N THR A 268 -18.97 28.60 -2.90
CA THR A 268 -20.42 28.60 -3.16
C THR A 268 -21.09 29.87 -2.66
N ASN A 269 -22.28 30.16 -3.18
CA ASN A 269 -23.16 31.20 -2.64
C ASN A 269 -24.19 30.62 -1.64
N GLU A 270 -24.17 29.30 -1.47
CA GLU A 270 -25.05 28.57 -0.56
C GLU A 270 -24.42 28.47 0.84
N PRO A 271 -25.20 28.75 1.92
CA PRO A 271 -24.70 28.71 3.30
C PRO A 271 -24.51 27.30 3.85
N ASN A 272 -25.03 26.28 3.17
CA ASN A 272 -24.93 24.90 3.61
C ASN A 272 -23.69 24.22 3.01
N PRO A 273 -22.98 23.38 3.79
CA PRO A 273 -21.85 22.63 3.28
C PRO A 273 -22.27 21.72 2.12
N PRO A 274 -21.41 21.55 1.10
CA PRO A 274 -21.66 20.62 0.01
C PRO A 274 -21.84 19.19 0.54
N THR A 275 -22.89 18.49 0.10
CA THR A 275 -23.16 17.09 0.48
C THR A 275 -22.31 16.08 -0.30
N GLU A 276 -21.69 16.51 -1.40
CA GLU A 276 -20.74 15.70 -2.16
C GLU A 276 -19.41 15.62 -1.41
N ALA A 277 -18.94 14.41 -1.14
CA ALA A 277 -17.61 14.21 -0.61
C ALA A 277 -16.58 14.70 -1.64
N LEU A 278 -15.89 15.80 -1.37
CA LEU A 278 -14.76 16.30 -2.18
C LEU A 278 -13.47 15.48 -1.92
N LEU A 279 -13.64 14.19 -1.66
CA LEU A 279 -12.53 13.27 -1.82
C LEU A 279 -12.20 13.25 -3.31
N PRO A 280 -10.92 13.30 -3.71
CA PRO A 280 -10.55 13.18 -5.11
C PRO A 280 -11.30 11.97 -5.70
N SER A 281 -12.07 12.19 -6.77
CA SER A 281 -12.67 11.06 -7.47
C SER A 281 -11.52 10.16 -7.90
N ALA A 282 -11.58 8.86 -7.57
CA ALA A 282 -10.78 7.88 -8.27
C ALA A 282 -11.18 7.98 -9.75
N GLN A 283 -10.38 8.68 -10.56
CA GLN A 283 -10.65 8.80 -11.98
C GLN A 283 -10.54 7.40 -12.62
N PRO A 284 -11.37 7.09 -13.63
CA PRO A 284 -11.32 5.82 -14.34
C PRO A 284 -9.97 5.57 -15.04
#